data_AF-A0A6G3D4T4-F1
#
_entry.id   AF-A0A6G3D4T4-F1
#
_cell.length_a   1.000
_cell.length_b   1.000
_cell.length_c   1.000
_cell.angle_alpha   90.00
_cell.angle_beta   90.00
_cell.angle_gamma   90.00
#
_symmetry.space_group_name_H-M   'P 1'
#
loop_
_entity.id
_entity.type
_entity.pdbx_description
1 polymer ?
#
loop_
_entity_poly.entity_id
_entity_poly.type
_entity_poly.pdbx_seq_one_letter_code
_entity_poly.pdbx_strand_id
1 'polypeptide(L)'
;MTGTPAVGGPARTAPAERGRTVVAERAVRRIAERAAAETDLAGRRARVTHGTATVQGRRADVSVDVRLPYPAVLTEAGERVRS
;
A
#
# COMPACT_ATOMS: atom_id res chain seq x y z
N MET A 1 -14.81 -45.39 -23.92
CA MET A 1 -14.51 -45.43 -22.48
C MET A 1 -13.84 -44.12 -22.09
N THR A 2 -14.62 -43.12 -21.69
CA THR A 2 -14.13 -41.79 -21.31
C THR A 2 -14.01 -41.71 -19.79
N GLY A 3 -12.79 -41.72 -19.28
CA GLY A 3 -12.50 -41.40 -17.88
C GLY A 3 -12.30 -39.90 -17.73
N THR A 4 -13.24 -39.22 -17.09
CA THR A 4 -13.12 -37.81 -16.69
C THR A 4 -12.16 -37.72 -15.50
N PRO A 5 -11.08 -36.91 -15.53
CA PRO A 5 -10.25 -36.72 -14.34
C PRO A 5 -11.05 -35.94 -13.29
N ALA A 6 -11.08 -36.49 -12.07
CA ALA A 6 -11.73 -35.88 -10.92
C ALA A 6 -11.13 -34.48 -10.66
N VAL A 7 -11.99 -33.47 -10.61
CA VAL A 7 -11.64 -32.11 -10.18
C VAL A 7 -11.09 -32.21 -8.77
N GLY A 8 -9.79 -31.96 -8.62
CA GLY A 8 -9.09 -31.98 -7.33
C GLY A 8 -9.82 -31.10 -6.32
N GLY A 9 -10.10 -31.67 -5.15
CA GLY A 9 -10.70 -30.93 -4.04
C GLY A 9 -9.86 -29.71 -3.65
N PRO A 10 -10.44 -28.72 -2.94
CA PRO A 10 -9.75 -27.48 -2.62
C PRO A 10 -8.41 -27.80 -1.94
N ALA A 11 -7.32 -27.30 -2.54
CA ALA A 11 -5.98 -27.49 -2.02
C ALA A 11 -5.94 -27.02 -0.56
N ARG A 12 -5.64 -27.93 0.38
CA ARG A 12 -5.55 -27.56 1.79
C ARG A 12 -4.41 -26.55 1.96
N THR A 13 -4.74 -25.40 2.54
CA THR A 13 -3.78 -24.36 2.93
C THR A 13 -2.61 -24.98 3.70
N ALA A 14 -1.39 -24.72 3.22
CA ALA A 14 -0.18 -25.30 3.79
C ALA A 14 -0.05 -24.94 5.29
N PRO A 15 0.54 -25.81 6.14
CA PRO A 15 0.68 -25.53 7.56
C PRO A 15 1.33 -24.19 7.89
N ALA A 16 2.30 -23.76 7.08
CA ALA A 16 2.98 -22.47 7.22
C ALA A 16 2.12 -21.24 6.85
N GLU A 17 1.00 -21.45 6.14
CA GLU A 17 0.06 -20.39 5.77
C GLU A 17 -1.10 -20.27 6.76
N ARG A 18 -1.35 -21.29 7.59
CA ARG A 18 -2.41 -21.26 8.59
C ARG A 18 -2.04 -20.32 9.74
N GLY A 19 -2.89 -19.32 10.00
CA GLY A 19 -2.64 -18.28 10.99
C GLY A 19 -1.82 -17.09 10.47
N ARG A 20 -1.49 -17.06 9.16
CA ARG A 20 -0.81 -15.93 8.55
C ARG A 20 -1.82 -14.84 8.18
N THR A 21 -1.66 -13.65 8.75
CA THR A 21 -2.43 -12.47 8.32
C THR A 21 -1.84 -11.94 7.02
N VAL A 22 -2.62 -11.96 5.95
CA VAL A 22 -2.25 -11.35 4.66
C VAL A 22 -2.92 -9.99 4.58
N VAL A 23 -2.11 -8.94 4.44
CA VAL A 23 -2.60 -7.58 4.19
C VAL A 23 -2.63 -7.36 2.69
N ALA A 24 -3.79 -6.97 2.15
CA ALA A 24 -3.92 -6.67 0.74
C ALA A 24 -3.09 -5.43 0.37
N GLU A 25 -2.37 -5.46 -0.75
CA GLU A 25 -1.61 -4.31 -1.27
C GLU A 25 -2.49 -3.07 -1.43
N ARG A 26 -3.74 -3.27 -1.86
CA ARG A 26 -4.75 -2.20 -1.94
C ARG A 26 -5.02 -1.54 -0.59
N ALA A 27 -5.05 -2.31 0.50
CA ALA A 27 -5.28 -1.77 1.83
C ALA A 27 -4.09 -0.91 2.27
N VAL A 28 -2.86 -1.42 2.09
CA VAL A 28 -1.63 -0.68 2.39
C VAL A 28 -1.57 0.62 1.58
N ARG A 29 -1.79 0.54 0.27
CA ARG A 29 -1.84 1.72 -0.61
C ARG A 29 -2.83 2.76 -0.10
N ARG A 30 -4.06 2.35 0.25
CA ARG A 30 -5.10 3.28 0.70
C ARG A 30 -4.78 3.94 2.04
N ILE A 31 -4.15 3.20 2.95
CA ILE A 31 -3.69 3.76 4.23
C ILE A 31 -2.59 4.80 3.97
N ALA A 32 -1.62 4.49 3.11
CA ALA A 32 -0.53 5.40 2.79
C ALA A 32 -1.00 6.66 2.04
N GLU A 33 -1.84 6.50 1.02
CA GLU A 33 -2.50 7.63 0.33
C GLU A 33 -3.26 8.51 1.32
N ARG A 34 -3.98 7.89 2.27
CA ARG A 34 -4.73 8.63 3.27
C ARG A 34 -3.82 9.38 4.23
N ALA A 35 -2.79 8.72 4.75
CA ALA A 35 -1.80 9.32 5.65
C ALA A 35 -1.09 10.52 4.98
N ALA A 36 -0.67 10.36 3.72
CA ALA A 36 -0.06 11.43 2.96
C ALA A 36 -1.02 12.61 2.72
N ALA A 37 -2.31 12.35 2.46
CA ALA A 37 -3.31 13.41 2.30
C ALA A 37 -3.64 14.15 3.60
N GLU A 38 -3.43 13.50 4.75
CA GLU A 38 -3.62 14.10 6.08
C GLU A 38 -2.39 14.88 6.55
N THR A 39 -1.24 14.69 5.92
CA THR A 39 -0.04 15.47 6.21
C THR A 39 -0.28 16.96 5.97
N ASP A 40 -0.09 17.76 7.02
CA ASP A 40 -0.08 19.21 6.93
C ASP A 40 1.27 19.70 6.42
N LEU A 41 1.23 20.39 5.29
CA LEU A 41 2.37 21.00 4.63
C LEU A 41 2.21 22.51 4.69
N ALA A 42 2.79 23.11 5.73
CA ALA A 42 2.76 24.55 5.98
C ALA A 42 1.34 25.15 5.99
N GLY A 43 0.42 24.54 6.76
CA GLY A 43 -0.95 25.01 6.91
C GLY A 43 -1.88 24.65 5.76
N ARG A 44 -1.47 23.72 4.89
CA ARG A 44 -2.28 23.18 3.80
C ARG A 44 -2.14 21.67 3.73
N ARG A 45 -3.26 20.98 3.51
CA ARG A 45 -3.27 19.54 3.29
C ARG A 45 -2.60 19.18 1.97
N ALA A 46 -1.79 18.13 2.00
CA ALA A 46 -1.19 17.56 0.80
C ALA A 46 -2.26 16.98 -0.13
N ARG A 47 -2.07 17.12 -1.45
CA ARG A 47 -2.94 16.45 -2.43
C ARG A 47 -2.23 15.25 -3.02
N VAL A 48 -2.68 14.06 -2.69
CA VAL A 48 -2.15 12.83 -3.28
C VAL A 48 -2.65 12.68 -4.71
N THR A 49 -1.74 12.39 -5.63
CA THR A 49 -2.03 12.16 -7.05
C THR A 49 -1.99 10.69 -7.41
N HIS A 50 -1.07 9.93 -6.81
CA HIS A 50 -0.91 8.51 -7.09
C HIS A 50 -0.28 7.75 -5.92
N GLY A 51 -0.52 6.45 -5.84
CA GLY A 51 0.06 5.58 -4.82
C GLY A 51 0.27 4.17 -5.37
N THR A 52 1.41 3.58 -5.06
CA THR A 52 1.75 2.17 -5.35
C THR A 52 2.19 1.48 -4.07
N ALA A 53 1.88 0.20 -3.94
CA ALA A 53 2.29 -0.60 -2.79
C ALA A 53 2.55 -2.04 -3.25
N THR A 54 3.63 -2.63 -2.75
CA THR A 54 3.96 -4.04 -2.94
C THR A 54 4.23 -4.68 -1.58
N VAL A 55 3.56 -5.79 -1.28
CA VAL A 55 3.66 -6.45 0.04
C VAL A 55 4.48 -7.73 -0.08
N GLN A 56 5.65 -7.74 0.56
CA GLN A 56 6.55 -8.88 0.61
C GLN A 56 6.55 -9.50 2.01
N GLY A 57 5.60 -10.40 2.22
CA GLY A 57 5.43 -11.14 3.47
C GLY A 57 5.12 -10.26 4.67
N ARG A 58 6.14 -9.83 5.42
CA ARG A 58 6.00 -8.94 6.60
C ARG A 58 6.45 -7.51 6.33
N ARG A 59 6.94 -7.22 5.12
CA ARG A 59 7.38 -5.88 4.70
C ARG A 59 6.46 -5.37 3.60
N ALA A 60 6.32 -4.05 3.53
CA ALA A 60 5.60 -3.39 2.46
C ALA A 60 6.43 -2.22 1.97
N ASP A 61 6.66 -2.19 0.66
CA ASP A 61 7.27 -1.06 -0.03
C ASP A 61 6.15 -0.21 -0.63
N VAL A 62 6.17 1.08 -0.37
CA VAL A 62 5.08 2.00 -0.72
C VAL A 62 5.68 3.28 -1.30
N SER A 63 5.09 3.77 -2.39
CA SER A 63 5.46 5.07 -2.98
C SER A 63 4.19 5.88 -3.19
N VAL A 64 4.23 7.16 -2.85
CA VAL A 64 3.08 8.07 -2.94
C VAL A 64 3.52 9.37 -3.60
N ASP A 65 2.86 9.74 -4.68
CA ASP A 65 3.07 11.00 -5.37
C ASP A 65 2.15 12.06 -4.76
N VAL A 66 2.73 13.19 -4.36
CA VAL A 66 2.01 14.25 -3.66
C VAL A 66 2.25 15.59 -4.33
N ARG A 67 1.17 16.29 -4.66
CA ARG A 67 1.21 17.65 -5.16
C ARG A 67 1.30 18.62 -3.99
N LEU A 68 2.41 19.31 -3.91
CA LEU A 68 2.65 20.33 -2.90
C LEU A 68 1.95 21.64 -3.29
N PRO A 69 1.29 22.33 -2.35
CA PRO A 69 0.69 23.63 -2.61
C PRO A 69 1.80 24.67 -2.80
N TYR A 70 1.73 25.47 -3.86
CA TYR A 70 2.64 26.60 -4.03
C TYR A 70 2.14 27.82 -3.21
N PRO A 71 3.01 28.66 -2.64
CA PRO A 71 4.45 28.47 -2.44
C PRO A 71 4.73 27.81 -1.08
N ALA A 72 4.63 26.48 -0.96
CA ALA A 72 5.22 25.78 0.17
C ALA A 72 6.73 25.76 -0.07
N VAL A 73 7.49 26.41 0.82
CA VAL A 73 8.95 26.37 0.79
C VAL A 73 9.34 24.89 0.87
N LEU A 74 9.86 24.37 -0.26
CA LEU A 74 10.04 22.94 -0.51
C LEU A 74 10.95 22.27 0.53
N THR A 75 11.80 23.06 1.20
CA THR A 75 12.74 22.62 2.21
C THR A 75 12.02 22.02 3.42
N GLU A 76 11.16 22.77 4.11
CA GLU A 76 10.55 22.29 5.36
C GLU A 76 9.45 21.24 5.13
N ALA A 77 8.64 21.43 4.08
CA ALA A 77 7.58 20.51 3.70
C ALA A 77 8.13 19.23 3.04
N GLY A 78 9.23 19.34 2.29
CA GLY A 78 9.89 18.20 1.63
C GLY A 78 10.69 17.33 2.59
N GLU A 79 11.32 17.90 3.63
CA GLU A 79 12.01 17.11 4.65
C GLU A 79 11.05 16.20 5.42
N ARG A 80 9.85 16.68 5.79
CA ARG A 80 8.83 15.87 6.47
C ARG A 80 8.31 14.69 5.66
N VAL A 81 8.43 14.73 4.33
CA VAL A 81 8.00 13.62 3.45
C VAL A 81 9.14 12.61 3.24
N ARG A 82 10.40 13.02 3.44
CA ARG A 82 11.58 12.16 3.27
C ARG A 82 11.93 11.34 4.52
N SER A 83 11.51 11.76 5.72
CA SER A 83 11.73 11.06 7.00
C SER A 83 10.62 10.06 7.30
#